data_AF-A0A2E8JU51-F1
#
_entry.id   AF-A0A2E8JU51-F1
#
_cell.length_a   1.000
_cell.length_b   1.000
_cell.length_c   1.000
_cell.angle_alpha   90.00
_cell.angle_beta   90.00
_cell.angle_gamma   90.00
#
_symmetry.space_group_name_H-M   'P 1'
#
loop_
_entity.id
_entity.type
_entity.pdbx_description
1 polymer ?
#
loop_
_entity_poly.entity_id
_entity_poly.type
_entity_poly.pdbx_seq_one_letter_code
_entity_poly.pdbx_strand_id
1 'polypeptide(L)'
;MDDLWTPAADSSLRDELFGFTTYTLALLFAIIIGILIVRLLTMRFAPTVLRTIIRSEAIKGKTVQDSDKALGTAVGVGLAMVAINLMIEDMERTGSPILMPSIAVSFLPGILQFIVAIALVVWAFRLVNIVQDVVALFDNDDVLDGTEKTLISAVQSTLRFVIIFVGAVFVADSMGFDLTSLIAGLGISGLALALAAKDSISNFFGAITVLLDRPFKVGDWIVVGTAEGEVIEINLRTTLIRTSADTIITMPNANLVNTPVENWGKRRWRRWQTKFHLDINADGDAVASFCERVMDDIKENPKTLKEDSSFCQVSMISATSLDVDLNLYWDVSGGVEERQERAKFIIRLKNIAEDLGIEFYDGRVRQQR
;
A
#
# COMPACT_ATOMS: atom_id res chain seq x y z
N MET A 1 -47.02 32.27 25.25
CA MET A 1 -46.17 31.10 25.00
C MET A 1 -45.06 31.24 26.00
N ASP A 2 -45.35 30.78 27.21
CA ASP A 2 -44.35 30.70 28.28
C ASP A 2 -43.18 29.85 27.77
N ASP A 3 -41.98 30.22 28.19
CA ASP A 3 -40.73 29.70 27.67
C ASP A 3 -40.70 28.17 27.86
N LEU A 4 -40.94 27.43 26.77
CA LEU A 4 -41.04 25.97 26.75
C LEU A 4 -39.79 25.30 27.32
N TRP A 5 -38.67 26.01 27.31
CA TRP A 5 -37.36 25.54 27.76
C TRP A 5 -37.07 25.87 29.23
N THR A 6 -37.79 26.84 29.81
CA THR A 6 -37.67 27.22 31.23
C THR A 6 -39.06 27.39 31.87
N PRO A 7 -39.86 26.30 31.97
CA PRO A 7 -41.22 26.38 32.48
C PRO A 7 -41.26 27.03 33.88
N ALA A 8 -42.20 27.95 34.07
CA ALA A 8 -42.38 28.68 35.32
C ALA A 8 -42.66 27.73 36.50
N ALA A 9 -42.36 28.19 37.73
CA ALA A 9 -42.42 27.38 38.95
C ALA A 9 -43.82 26.80 39.23
N ASP A 10 -44.86 27.45 38.73
CA ASP A 10 -46.29 27.15 38.88
C ASP A 10 -46.90 26.39 37.68
N SER A 11 -46.09 26.06 36.68
CA SER A 11 -46.57 25.34 35.50
C SER A 11 -46.83 23.86 35.80
N SER A 12 -47.86 23.30 35.17
CA SER A 12 -48.14 21.85 35.20
C SER A 12 -47.04 21.01 34.55
N LEU A 13 -45.99 21.64 33.99
CA LEU A 13 -44.80 20.97 33.47
C LEU A 13 -43.78 20.64 34.57
N ARG A 14 -43.95 21.19 35.79
CA ARG A 14 -43.16 20.85 36.97
C ARG A 14 -43.85 19.85 37.90
N ASP A 15 -45.04 19.34 37.55
CA ASP A 15 -45.73 18.34 38.35
C ASP A 15 -44.90 17.05 38.42
N GLU A 16 -44.79 16.49 39.63
CA GLU A 16 -44.02 15.27 39.88
C GLU A 16 -44.88 14.02 39.68
N LEU A 17 -44.40 13.09 38.86
CA LEU A 17 -45.00 11.78 38.62
C LEU A 17 -43.91 10.70 38.72
N PHE A 18 -44.04 9.79 39.69
CA PHE A 18 -43.05 8.72 39.96
C PHE A 18 -41.60 9.22 40.14
N GLY A 19 -41.44 10.43 40.70
CA GLY A 19 -40.13 11.06 40.93
C GLY A 19 -39.50 11.71 39.69
N PHE A 20 -40.23 11.79 38.58
CA PHE A 20 -39.87 12.59 37.41
C PHE A 20 -40.76 13.83 37.33
N THR A 21 -40.24 14.97 36.88
CA THR A 21 -41.12 16.08 36.46
C THR A 21 -41.77 15.74 35.11
N THR A 22 -42.99 16.23 34.88
CA THR A 22 -43.68 16.10 33.60
C THR A 22 -42.87 16.65 32.41
N TYR A 23 -42.06 17.68 32.63
CA TYR A 23 -41.10 18.20 31.66
C TYR A 23 -40.03 17.15 31.30
N THR A 24 -39.43 16.50 32.30
CA THR A 24 -38.47 15.40 32.07
C THR A 24 -39.10 14.25 31.29
N LEU A 25 -40.34 13.85 31.62
CA LEU A 25 -41.04 12.78 30.90
C LEU A 25 -41.29 13.14 29.43
N ALA A 26 -41.64 14.40 29.14
CA ALA A 26 -41.82 14.89 27.77
C ALA A 26 -40.50 14.85 26.99
N LEU A 27 -39.38 15.24 27.59
CA LEU A 27 -38.06 15.16 26.99
C LEU A 27 -37.62 13.71 26.72
N LEU A 28 -37.80 12.80 27.69
CA LEU A 28 -37.49 11.38 27.50
C LEU A 28 -38.33 10.76 26.37
N PHE A 29 -39.61 11.12 26.27
CA PHE A 29 -40.47 10.69 25.17
C PHE A 29 -40.00 11.26 23.82
N ALA A 30 -39.61 12.53 23.78
CA ALA A 30 -39.02 13.15 22.59
C ALA A 30 -37.70 12.47 22.18
N ILE A 31 -36.86 12.06 23.13
CA ILE A 31 -35.64 11.29 22.88
C ILE A 31 -35.98 9.92 22.29
N ILE A 32 -36.98 9.20 22.81
CA ILE A 32 -37.42 7.90 22.25
C ILE A 32 -37.90 8.07 20.80
N ILE A 33 -38.69 9.10 20.52
CA ILE A 33 -39.10 9.44 19.16
C ILE A 33 -37.88 9.78 18.30
N GLY A 34 -36.94 10.55 18.84
CA GLY A 34 -35.67 10.87 18.20
C GLY A 34 -34.86 9.63 17.81
N ILE A 35 -34.75 8.64 18.71
CA ILE A 35 -34.11 7.35 18.41
C ILE A 35 -34.79 6.67 17.22
N LEU A 36 -36.12 6.61 17.19
CA LEU A 36 -36.87 5.99 16.11
C LEU A 36 -36.69 6.73 14.78
N ILE A 37 -36.72 8.07 14.80
CA ILE A 37 -36.48 8.91 13.61
C ILE A 37 -35.06 8.71 13.10
N VAL A 38 -34.05 8.81 13.97
CA VAL A 38 -32.64 8.61 13.61
C VAL A 38 -32.43 7.21 13.05
N ARG A 39 -33.00 6.19 13.70
CA ARG A 39 -32.94 4.81 13.20
C ARG A 39 -33.54 4.69 11.81
N LEU A 40 -34.72 5.30 11.56
CA LEU A 40 -35.38 5.29 10.25
C LEU A 40 -34.56 6.04 9.19
N LEU A 41 -33.99 7.19 9.54
CA LEU A 41 -33.10 7.97 8.66
C LEU A 41 -31.85 7.16 8.32
N THR A 42 -31.17 6.60 9.31
CA THR A 42 -29.99 5.77 9.09
C THR A 42 -30.32 4.56 8.21
N MET A 43 -31.45 3.89 8.43
CA MET A 43 -31.92 2.80 7.55
C MET A 43 -32.21 3.23 6.11
N ARG A 44 -32.53 4.51 5.88
CA ARG A 44 -32.78 5.06 4.54
C ARG A 44 -31.50 5.52 3.84
N PHE A 45 -30.54 6.07 4.59
CA PHE A 45 -29.31 6.65 4.06
C PHE A 45 -28.13 5.67 3.99
N ALA A 46 -27.95 4.81 5.00
CA ALA A 46 -26.88 3.82 5.04
C ALA A 46 -26.83 2.92 3.78
N PRO A 47 -27.95 2.39 3.25
CA PRO A 47 -27.89 1.57 2.05
C PRO A 47 -27.53 2.39 0.81
N THR A 48 -27.82 3.69 0.75
CA THR A 48 -27.43 4.56 -0.38
C THR A 48 -25.92 4.77 -0.43
N VAL A 49 -25.28 4.99 0.74
CA VAL A 49 -23.83 5.13 0.85
C VAL A 49 -23.15 3.80 0.55
N LEU A 50 -23.63 2.71 1.16
CA LEU A 50 -23.12 1.35 0.91
C LEU A 50 -23.27 0.94 -0.55
N ARG A 51 -24.37 1.28 -1.23
CA ARG A 51 -24.57 1.04 -2.67
C ARG A 51 -23.63 1.82 -3.58
N THR A 52 -23.10 2.96 -3.11
CA THR A 52 -22.13 3.74 -3.88
C THR A 52 -20.76 3.04 -3.90
N ILE A 53 -20.47 2.25 -2.87
CA ILE A 53 -19.23 1.48 -2.72
C ILE A 53 -19.39 0.05 -3.27
N ILE A 54 -20.57 -0.56 -3.11
CA ILE A 54 -20.87 -1.95 -3.51
C ILE A 54 -21.71 -1.96 -4.79
N ARG A 55 -21.07 -2.25 -5.94
CA ARG A 55 -21.71 -2.24 -7.27
C ARG A 55 -22.44 -3.53 -7.66
N SER A 56 -22.25 -4.66 -6.98
CA SER A 56 -22.87 -5.94 -7.37
C SER A 56 -24.29 -6.11 -6.82
N GLU A 57 -25.22 -6.52 -7.70
CA GLU A 57 -26.63 -6.76 -7.33
C GLU A 57 -26.83 -8.03 -6.49
N ALA A 58 -25.88 -8.97 -6.49
CA ALA A 58 -25.97 -10.22 -5.74
C ALA A 58 -25.88 -10.04 -4.21
N ILE A 59 -25.18 -8.99 -3.76
CA ILE A 59 -24.96 -8.66 -2.33
C ILE A 59 -26.16 -7.87 -1.74
N LYS A 60 -27.06 -7.36 -2.59
CA LYS A 60 -28.09 -6.37 -2.22
C LYS A 60 -29.17 -6.88 -1.25
N GLY A 61 -29.42 -8.19 -1.16
CA GLY A 61 -30.68 -8.71 -0.62
C GLY A 61 -30.77 -8.86 0.90
N LYS A 62 -29.78 -9.50 1.54
CA LYS A 62 -29.89 -9.93 2.96
C LYS A 62 -28.88 -9.25 3.90
N THR A 63 -27.64 -9.03 3.47
CA THR A 63 -26.58 -8.52 4.36
C THR A 63 -26.69 -7.02 4.63
N VAL A 64 -27.06 -6.21 3.61
CA VAL A 64 -27.15 -4.75 3.73
C VAL A 64 -28.38 -4.31 4.53
N GLN A 65 -29.56 -4.86 4.22
CA GLN A 65 -30.84 -4.46 4.85
C GLN A 65 -30.90 -4.70 6.35
N ASP A 66 -30.22 -5.73 6.84
CA ASP A 66 -30.18 -6.02 8.28
C ASP A 66 -29.07 -5.22 8.98
N SER A 67 -27.90 -5.04 8.37
CA SER A 67 -26.78 -4.27 8.96
C SER A 67 -27.17 -2.84 9.34
N ASP A 68 -27.97 -2.18 8.50
CA ASP A 68 -28.41 -0.80 8.72
C ASP A 68 -29.29 -0.63 9.97
N LYS A 69 -29.97 -1.71 10.41
CA LYS A 69 -30.79 -1.69 11.64
C LYS A 69 -29.93 -1.59 12.89
N ALA A 70 -28.82 -2.34 12.93
CA ALA A 70 -27.91 -2.34 14.08
C ALA A 70 -27.17 -1.00 14.18
N LEU A 71 -26.70 -0.47 13.05
CA LEU A 71 -26.09 0.86 12.98
C LEU A 71 -27.07 1.97 13.36
N GLY A 72 -28.30 1.93 12.84
CA GLY A 72 -29.34 2.90 13.18
C GLY A 72 -29.68 2.90 14.67
N THR A 73 -29.72 1.73 15.31
CA THR A 73 -29.87 1.62 16.76
C THR A 73 -28.67 2.20 17.50
N ALA A 74 -27.43 1.87 17.10
CA ALA A 74 -26.22 2.40 17.75
C ALA A 74 -26.17 3.94 17.69
N VAL A 75 -26.43 4.53 16.52
CA VAL A 75 -26.42 5.99 16.34
C VAL A 75 -27.56 6.65 17.11
N GLY A 76 -28.79 6.12 17.01
CA GLY A 76 -29.94 6.68 17.71
C GLY A 76 -29.77 6.65 19.23
N VAL A 77 -29.35 5.50 19.78
CA VAL A 77 -29.11 5.33 21.21
C VAL A 77 -27.89 6.13 21.68
N GLY A 78 -26.85 6.26 20.85
CA GLY A 78 -25.69 7.12 21.15
C GLY A 78 -26.08 8.59 21.27
N LEU A 79 -26.91 9.11 20.37
CA LEU A 79 -27.45 10.47 20.47
C LEU A 79 -28.35 10.63 21.71
N ALA A 80 -29.16 9.62 22.03
CA ALA A 80 -29.97 9.61 23.24
C ALA A 80 -29.12 9.62 24.51
N MET A 81 -28.01 8.88 24.54
CA MET A 81 -27.04 8.87 25.63
C MET A 81 -26.44 10.26 25.85
N VAL A 82 -26.03 10.95 24.77
CA VAL A 82 -25.54 12.35 24.87
C VAL A 82 -26.63 13.26 25.41
N ALA A 83 -27.86 13.16 24.91
CA ALA A 83 -28.99 13.96 25.38
C ALA A 83 -29.29 13.73 26.87
N ILE A 84 -29.25 12.48 27.32
CA ILE A 84 -29.48 12.12 28.73
C ILE A 84 -28.35 12.62 29.63
N ASN A 85 -27.09 12.55 29.19
CA ASN A 85 -25.98 13.13 29.95
C ASN A 85 -26.12 14.65 30.09
N LEU A 86 -26.54 15.35 29.02
CA LEU A 86 -26.83 16.79 29.09
C LEU A 86 -28.01 17.10 30.03
N MET A 87 -29.04 16.25 30.06
CA MET A 87 -30.15 16.40 31.01
C MET A 87 -29.72 16.18 32.47
N ILE A 88 -28.84 15.21 32.71
CA ILE A 88 -28.28 14.96 34.05
C ILE A 88 -27.43 16.14 34.50
N GLU A 89 -26.58 16.69 33.62
CA GLU A 89 -25.77 17.88 33.93
C GLU A 89 -26.66 19.11 34.20
N ASP A 90 -27.76 19.28 33.46
CA ASP A 90 -28.69 20.40 33.67
C ASP A 90 -29.54 20.23 34.94
N MET A 91 -29.79 19.00 35.41
CA MET A 91 -30.46 18.72 36.69
C MET A 91 -29.69 19.29 37.88
N GLU A 92 -28.36 19.39 37.81
CA GLU A 92 -27.52 19.94 38.87
C GLU A 92 -27.57 21.48 38.95
N ARG A 93 -28.16 22.15 37.94
CA ARG A 93 -28.26 23.62 37.92
C ARG A 93 -29.39 24.11 38.81
N THR A 94 -29.14 25.21 39.54
CA THR A 94 -30.12 25.84 40.41
C THR A 94 -31.35 26.31 39.62
N GLY A 95 -32.54 25.82 39.97
CA GLY A 95 -33.80 26.18 39.32
C GLY A 95 -34.18 25.31 38.12
N SER A 96 -33.42 24.24 37.85
CA SER A 96 -33.69 23.32 36.74
C SER A 96 -35.12 22.75 36.81
N PRO A 97 -35.84 22.72 35.68
CA PRO A 97 -37.13 22.04 35.57
C PRO A 97 -37.00 20.52 35.48
N ILE A 98 -35.77 20.01 35.34
CA ILE A 98 -35.49 18.58 35.20
C ILE A 98 -35.36 17.97 36.58
N LEU A 99 -36.17 16.95 36.85
CA LEU A 99 -36.04 16.07 38.00
C LEU A 99 -36.10 14.62 37.53
N MET A 100 -35.19 13.79 38.02
CA MET A 100 -35.15 12.34 37.78
C MET A 100 -34.86 11.61 39.10
N PRO A 101 -35.44 10.42 39.34
CA PRO A 101 -35.07 9.58 40.47
C PRO A 101 -33.59 9.18 40.38
N SER A 102 -32.90 9.07 41.52
CA SER A 102 -31.48 8.68 41.58
C SER A 102 -31.19 7.35 40.87
N ILE A 103 -32.12 6.40 40.90
CA ILE A 103 -32.02 5.13 40.17
C ILE A 103 -31.94 5.38 38.66
N ALA A 104 -32.74 6.30 38.12
CA ALA A 104 -32.70 6.60 36.68
C ALA A 104 -31.37 7.24 36.28
N VAL A 105 -30.86 8.17 37.09
CA VAL A 105 -29.57 8.84 36.85
C VAL A 105 -28.41 7.83 36.84
N SER A 106 -28.42 6.86 37.77
CA SER A 106 -27.35 5.87 37.89
C SER A 106 -27.39 4.77 36.83
N PHE A 107 -28.57 4.32 36.40
CA PHE A 107 -28.71 3.15 35.52
C PHE A 107 -28.92 3.51 34.05
N LEU A 108 -29.60 4.62 33.73
CA LEU A 108 -29.99 4.93 32.36
C LEU A 108 -28.78 5.11 31.42
N PRO A 109 -27.71 5.86 31.79
CA PRO A 109 -26.52 5.98 30.93
C PRO A 109 -25.85 4.63 30.65
N GLY A 110 -25.67 3.78 31.67
CA GLY A 110 -25.05 2.46 31.52
C GLY A 110 -25.87 1.52 30.65
N ILE A 111 -27.20 1.52 30.78
CA ILE A 111 -28.10 0.74 29.91
C ILE A 111 -27.98 1.18 28.44
N LEU A 112 -27.96 2.49 28.19
CA LEU A 112 -27.80 3.01 26.82
C LEU A 112 -26.43 2.68 26.25
N GLN A 113 -25.37 2.84 27.03
CA GLN A 113 -24.02 2.46 26.65
C GLN A 113 -23.93 0.97 26.30
N PHE A 114 -24.54 0.10 27.11
CA PHE A 114 -24.61 -1.34 26.85
C PHE A 114 -25.36 -1.65 25.54
N ILE A 115 -26.50 -0.99 25.29
CA ILE A 115 -27.26 -1.15 24.04
C ILE A 115 -26.42 -0.70 22.83
N VAL A 116 -25.70 0.43 22.93
CA VAL A 116 -24.80 0.90 21.87
C VAL A 116 -23.68 -0.12 21.63
N ALA A 117 -23.03 -0.60 22.68
CA ALA A 117 -21.95 -1.58 22.57
C ALA A 117 -22.41 -2.85 21.84
N ILE A 118 -23.56 -3.43 22.23
CA ILE A 118 -24.13 -4.60 21.56
C ILE A 118 -24.50 -4.27 20.11
N ALA A 119 -25.14 -3.12 19.86
CA ALA A 119 -25.54 -2.72 18.52
C ALA A 119 -24.32 -2.58 17.59
N LEU A 120 -23.22 -2.01 18.08
CA LEU A 120 -21.95 -1.90 17.36
C LEU A 120 -21.31 -3.27 17.09
N VAL A 121 -21.30 -4.17 18.08
CA VAL A 121 -20.77 -5.53 17.92
C VAL A 121 -21.57 -6.30 16.86
N VAL A 122 -22.90 -6.31 16.96
CA VAL A 122 -23.77 -6.95 15.98
C VAL A 122 -23.59 -6.35 14.59
N TRP A 123 -23.43 -5.04 14.50
CA TRP A 123 -23.13 -4.36 13.24
C TRP A 123 -21.78 -4.79 12.66
N ALA A 124 -20.71 -4.78 13.46
CA ALA A 124 -19.36 -5.16 13.05
C ALA A 124 -19.30 -6.63 12.59
N PHE A 125 -19.97 -7.55 13.28
CA PHE A 125 -20.07 -8.95 12.88
C PHE A 125 -20.67 -9.13 11.49
N ARG A 126 -21.65 -8.30 11.12
CA ARG A 126 -22.25 -8.36 9.80
C ARG A 126 -21.32 -7.84 8.71
N LEU A 127 -20.46 -6.86 9.03
CA LEU A 127 -19.40 -6.42 8.11
C LEU A 127 -18.41 -7.53 7.77
N VAL A 128 -18.13 -8.46 8.69
CA VAL A 128 -17.24 -9.61 8.40
C VAL A 128 -17.82 -10.51 7.31
N ASN A 129 -19.15 -10.63 7.23
CA ASN A 129 -19.78 -11.43 6.19
C ASN A 129 -19.68 -10.76 4.81
N ILE A 130 -19.53 -9.43 4.74
CA ILE A 130 -19.27 -8.71 3.48
C ILE A 130 -17.95 -9.17 2.84
N VAL A 131 -16.97 -9.61 3.65
CA VAL A 131 -15.69 -10.13 3.11
C VAL A 131 -15.93 -11.35 2.21
N GLN A 132 -16.84 -12.25 2.59
CA GLN A 132 -17.23 -13.39 1.75
C GLN A 132 -17.90 -12.92 0.46
N ASP A 133 -18.84 -12.00 0.60
CA ASP A 133 -19.61 -11.47 -0.53
C ASP A 133 -18.68 -10.78 -1.54
N VAL A 134 -17.70 -9.99 -1.08
CA VAL A 134 -16.72 -9.30 -1.94
C VAL A 134 -15.80 -10.30 -2.65
N VAL A 135 -15.28 -11.30 -1.94
CA VAL A 135 -14.39 -12.28 -2.58
C VAL A 135 -15.13 -13.12 -3.62
N ALA A 136 -16.38 -13.49 -3.35
CA ALA A 136 -17.24 -14.18 -4.31
C ALA A 136 -17.54 -13.37 -5.59
N LEU A 137 -17.30 -12.04 -5.60
CA LEU A 137 -17.41 -11.22 -6.82
C LEU A 137 -16.16 -11.25 -7.69
N PHE A 138 -15.00 -11.49 -7.10
CA PHE A 138 -13.74 -11.55 -7.82
C PHE A 138 -13.43 -12.98 -8.28
N ASP A 139 -14.12 -13.98 -7.72
CA ASP A 139 -14.12 -15.36 -8.20
C ASP A 139 -15.10 -15.52 -9.37
N ASN A 140 -14.63 -15.21 -10.59
CA ASN A 140 -15.44 -15.32 -11.81
C ASN A 140 -15.61 -16.78 -12.30
N ASP A 141 -14.78 -17.72 -11.82
CA ASP A 141 -14.70 -19.08 -12.38
C ASP A 141 -15.02 -20.21 -11.35
N ASP A 142 -15.37 -19.89 -10.09
CA ASP A 142 -15.61 -20.85 -8.98
C ASP A 142 -14.37 -21.73 -8.69
N VAL A 143 -13.19 -21.21 -9.04
CA VAL A 143 -11.87 -21.87 -8.90
C VAL A 143 -11.08 -21.25 -7.75
N LEU A 144 -11.75 -20.79 -6.69
CA LEU A 144 -11.04 -20.53 -5.43
C LEU A 144 -10.38 -21.84 -4.96
N ASP A 145 -9.05 -21.90 -5.07
CA ASP A 145 -8.25 -23.02 -4.59
C ASP A 145 -8.47 -23.22 -3.08
N GLY A 146 -8.24 -24.44 -2.58
CA GLY A 146 -8.39 -24.76 -1.15
C GLY A 146 -7.59 -23.80 -0.26
N THR A 147 -6.49 -23.27 -0.78
CA THR A 147 -5.63 -22.26 -0.13
C THR A 147 -6.33 -20.92 0.07
N GLU A 148 -7.05 -20.42 -0.94
CA GLU A 148 -7.71 -19.11 -0.89
C GLU A 148 -8.94 -19.16 0.01
N LYS A 149 -9.72 -20.24 -0.03
CA LYS A 149 -10.83 -20.49 0.91
C LYS A 149 -10.34 -20.53 2.36
N THR A 150 -9.19 -21.16 2.59
CA THR A 150 -8.56 -21.20 3.92
C THR A 150 -8.13 -19.82 4.39
N LEU A 151 -7.54 -19.01 3.50
CA LEU A 151 -7.13 -17.64 3.83
C LEU A 151 -8.32 -16.75 4.19
N ILE A 152 -9.40 -16.79 3.41
CA ILE A 152 -10.64 -16.05 3.69
C ILE A 152 -11.21 -16.45 5.05
N SER A 153 -11.31 -17.75 5.31
CA SER A 153 -11.80 -18.28 6.59
C SER A 153 -10.93 -17.84 7.77
N ALA A 154 -9.59 -17.84 7.61
CA ALA A 154 -8.66 -17.38 8.63
C ALA A 154 -8.82 -15.88 8.92
N VAL A 155 -8.95 -15.05 7.89
CA VAL A 155 -9.20 -13.60 8.02
C VAL A 155 -10.53 -13.36 8.74
N GLN A 156 -11.59 -14.06 8.36
CA GLN A 156 -12.89 -13.93 9.01
C GLN A 156 -12.86 -14.35 10.47
N SER A 157 -12.22 -15.48 10.78
CA SER A 157 -12.06 -15.96 12.16
C SER A 157 -11.30 -14.96 13.01
N THR A 158 -10.24 -14.37 12.45
CA THR A 158 -9.45 -13.31 13.12
C THR A 158 -10.29 -12.05 13.35
N LEU A 159 -11.02 -11.57 12.35
CA LEU A 159 -11.91 -10.40 12.48
C LEU A 159 -13.00 -10.64 13.52
N ARG A 160 -13.65 -11.81 13.51
CA ARG A 160 -14.65 -12.19 14.51
C ARG A 160 -14.07 -12.22 15.92
N PHE A 161 -12.87 -12.79 16.08
CA PHE A 161 -12.17 -12.78 17.37
C PHE A 161 -11.92 -11.35 17.85
N VAL A 162 -11.39 -10.47 17.00
CA VAL A 162 -11.14 -9.06 17.35
C VAL A 162 -12.45 -8.34 17.71
N ILE A 163 -13.53 -8.55 16.95
CA ILE A 163 -14.83 -7.93 17.23
C ILE A 163 -15.41 -8.41 18.56
N ILE A 164 -15.34 -9.71 18.86
CA ILE A 164 -15.79 -10.26 20.15
C ILE A 164 -14.95 -9.66 21.27
N PHE A 165 -13.63 -9.65 21.10
CA PHE A 165 -12.70 -9.16 22.11
C PHE A 165 -12.98 -7.68 22.44
N VAL A 166 -12.97 -6.82 21.42
CA VAL A 166 -13.26 -5.39 21.57
C VAL A 166 -14.68 -5.16 22.09
N GLY A 167 -15.65 -5.93 21.60
CA GLY A 167 -17.03 -5.90 22.07
C GLY A 167 -17.18 -6.23 23.55
N ALA A 168 -16.48 -7.26 24.03
CA ALA A 168 -16.46 -7.64 25.43
C ALA A 168 -15.86 -6.55 26.31
N VAL A 169 -14.82 -5.85 25.82
CA VAL A 169 -14.25 -4.68 26.52
C VAL A 169 -15.28 -3.56 26.66
N PHE A 170 -15.98 -3.18 25.59
CA PHE A 170 -17.02 -2.14 25.67
C PHE A 170 -18.20 -2.53 26.57
N VAL A 171 -18.60 -3.81 26.56
CA VAL A 171 -19.65 -4.31 27.45
C VAL A 171 -19.20 -4.27 28.91
N ALA A 172 -17.96 -4.68 29.21
CA ALA A 172 -17.40 -4.58 30.55
C ALA A 172 -17.32 -3.13 31.04
N ASP A 173 -16.94 -2.19 30.17
CA ASP A 173 -16.94 -0.75 30.47
C ASP A 173 -18.33 -0.27 30.90
N SER A 174 -19.37 -0.66 30.15
CA SER A 174 -20.77 -0.29 30.45
C SER A 174 -21.31 -0.85 31.77
N MET A 175 -20.67 -1.91 32.30
CA MET A 175 -20.98 -2.49 33.61
C MET A 175 -20.19 -1.83 34.75
N GLY A 176 -19.32 -0.86 34.46
CA GLY A 176 -18.53 -0.14 35.44
C GLY A 176 -17.25 -0.86 35.89
N PHE A 177 -16.75 -1.83 35.10
CA PHE A 177 -15.44 -2.43 35.36
C PHE A 177 -14.31 -1.45 35.06
N ASP A 178 -13.29 -1.37 35.93
CA ASP A 178 -12.09 -0.58 35.64
C ASP A 178 -11.22 -1.29 34.60
N LEU A 179 -11.17 -0.72 33.40
CA LEU A 179 -10.42 -1.25 32.27
C LEU A 179 -9.00 -0.70 32.17
N THR A 180 -8.55 0.15 33.10
CA THR A 180 -7.22 0.78 33.05
C THR A 180 -6.10 -0.26 32.94
N SER A 181 -6.16 -1.30 33.78
CA SER A 181 -5.17 -2.39 33.78
C SER A 181 -5.20 -3.20 32.47
N LEU A 182 -6.40 -3.42 31.90
CA LEU A 182 -6.56 -4.14 30.64
C LEU A 182 -6.01 -3.33 29.46
N ILE A 183 -6.34 -2.03 29.40
CA ILE A 183 -5.86 -1.10 28.37
C ILE A 183 -4.32 -0.99 28.45
N ALA A 184 -3.75 -0.90 29.66
CA ALA A 184 -2.31 -0.88 29.86
C ALA A 184 -1.63 -2.17 29.33
N GLY A 185 -2.18 -3.34 29.64
CA GLY A 185 -1.70 -4.63 29.11
C GLY A 185 -1.82 -4.72 27.58
N LEU A 186 -2.94 -4.27 27.02
CA LEU A 186 -3.17 -4.22 25.58
C LEU A 186 -2.21 -3.28 24.86
N GLY A 187 -1.79 -2.17 25.48
CA GLY A 187 -0.77 -1.28 24.91
C GLY A 187 0.56 -2.01 24.68
N ILE A 188 1.03 -2.78 25.67
CA ILE A 188 2.28 -3.54 25.56
C ILE A 188 2.14 -4.69 24.53
N SER A 189 1.06 -5.47 24.61
CA SER A 189 0.81 -6.55 23.65
C SER A 189 0.61 -6.03 22.21
N GLY A 190 -0.05 -4.89 22.07
CA GLY A 190 -0.27 -4.21 20.79
C GLY A 190 1.04 -3.74 20.16
N LEU A 191 1.97 -3.20 20.95
CA LEU A 191 3.31 -2.85 20.47
C LEU A 191 4.08 -4.09 19.98
N ALA A 192 4.04 -5.19 20.74
CA ALA A 192 4.68 -6.44 20.33
C ALA A 192 4.10 -6.98 19.01
N LEU A 193 2.78 -6.95 18.86
CA LEU A 193 2.10 -7.36 17.63
C LEU A 193 2.46 -6.43 16.45
N ALA A 194 2.51 -5.11 16.67
CA ALA A 194 2.89 -4.15 15.65
C ALA A 194 4.33 -4.37 15.16
N LEU A 195 5.27 -4.66 16.08
CA LEU A 195 6.64 -5.00 15.72
C LEU A 195 6.71 -6.31 14.91
N ALA A 196 5.93 -7.32 15.28
CA ALA A 196 5.85 -8.57 14.53
C ALA A 196 5.23 -8.38 13.12
N ALA A 197 4.27 -7.46 12.98
CA ALA A 197 3.60 -7.18 11.70
C ALA A 197 4.39 -6.21 10.79
N LYS A 198 5.46 -5.57 11.31
CA LYS A 198 6.21 -4.51 10.64
C LYS A 198 6.61 -4.85 9.20
N ASP A 199 7.13 -6.05 8.96
CA ASP A 199 7.61 -6.45 7.63
C ASP A 199 6.45 -6.64 6.65
N SER A 200 5.31 -7.16 7.09
CA SER A 200 4.13 -7.31 6.22
C SER A 200 3.59 -5.94 5.79
N ILE A 201 3.50 -5.00 6.73
CA ILE A 201 3.07 -3.62 6.47
C ILE A 201 4.07 -2.92 5.54
N SER A 202 5.37 -3.08 5.78
CA SER A 202 6.42 -2.44 4.97
C SER A 202 6.38 -2.92 3.51
N ASN A 203 6.13 -4.22 3.29
CA ASN A 203 5.99 -4.76 1.93
C ASN A 203 4.71 -4.27 1.24
N PHE A 204 3.60 -4.17 1.97
CA PHE A 204 2.34 -3.63 1.43
C PHE A 204 2.52 -2.18 0.94
N PHE A 205 3.08 -1.31 1.79
CA PHE A 205 3.39 0.07 1.37
C PHE A 205 4.44 0.12 0.26
N GLY A 206 5.42 -0.81 0.28
CA GLY A 206 6.38 -0.95 -0.81
C GLY A 206 5.72 -1.21 -2.17
N ALA A 207 4.71 -2.09 -2.21
CA ALA A 207 3.95 -2.37 -3.43
C ALA A 207 3.23 -1.12 -3.95
N ILE A 208 2.55 -0.39 -3.04
CA ILE A 208 1.83 0.85 -3.37
C ILE A 208 2.79 1.89 -3.96
N THR A 209 3.95 2.10 -3.33
CA THR A 209 4.95 3.05 -3.82
C THR A 209 5.45 2.68 -5.21
N VAL A 210 5.76 1.41 -5.47
CA VAL A 210 6.17 0.95 -6.82
C VAL A 210 5.07 1.23 -7.85
N LEU A 211 3.80 1.00 -7.52
CA LEU A 211 2.68 1.22 -8.43
C LEU A 211 2.39 2.71 -8.71
N LEU A 212 2.58 3.57 -7.72
CA LEU A 212 2.35 5.02 -7.83
C LEU A 212 3.51 5.72 -8.53
N ASP A 213 4.74 5.50 -8.07
CA ASP A 213 5.93 6.21 -8.58
C ASP A 213 6.45 5.60 -9.89
N ARG A 214 6.11 4.33 -10.15
CA ARG A 214 6.47 3.58 -11.35
C ARG A 214 7.97 3.70 -11.73
N PRO A 215 8.90 3.42 -10.79
CA PRO A 215 10.33 3.38 -11.11
C PRO A 215 10.61 2.35 -12.23
N PHE A 216 9.85 1.25 -12.25
CA PHE A 216 9.79 0.24 -13.30
C PHE A 216 8.36 -0.26 -13.48
N LYS A 217 8.11 -1.00 -14.56
CA LYS A 217 6.85 -1.69 -14.85
C LYS A 217 7.10 -3.16 -15.15
N VAL A 218 6.02 -3.94 -15.15
CA VAL A 218 6.05 -5.32 -15.67
C VAL A 218 6.59 -5.33 -17.11
N GLY A 219 7.53 -6.23 -17.37
CA GLY A 219 8.28 -6.35 -18.63
C GLY A 219 9.57 -5.50 -18.69
N ASP A 220 9.83 -4.62 -17.72
CA ASP A 220 11.12 -3.94 -17.67
C ASP A 220 12.22 -4.89 -17.15
N TRP A 221 13.39 -4.83 -17.76
CA TRP A 221 14.60 -5.45 -17.21
C TRP A 221 15.20 -4.54 -16.14
N ILE A 222 15.39 -5.06 -14.93
CA ILE A 222 15.89 -4.30 -13.79
C ILE A 222 17.07 -5.00 -13.12
N VAL A 223 17.94 -4.19 -12.50
CA VAL A 223 19.02 -4.65 -11.63
C VAL A 223 18.84 -4.03 -10.25
N VAL A 224 18.82 -4.88 -9.23
CA VAL A 224 18.61 -4.51 -7.83
C VAL A 224 19.55 -5.34 -6.95
N GLY A 225 20.61 -4.70 -6.45
CA GLY A 225 21.66 -5.39 -5.69
C GLY A 225 22.30 -6.50 -6.54
N THR A 226 22.15 -7.75 -6.12
CA THR A 226 22.65 -8.94 -6.84
C THR A 226 21.61 -9.61 -7.74
N ALA A 227 20.36 -9.11 -7.75
CA ALA A 227 19.30 -9.64 -8.57
C ALA A 227 19.21 -8.87 -9.89
N GLU A 228 19.18 -9.59 -11.00
CA GLU A 228 19.02 -9.04 -12.34
C GLU A 228 18.00 -9.88 -13.11
N GLY A 229 17.06 -9.21 -13.79
CA GLY A 229 16.09 -9.88 -14.64
C GLY A 229 14.91 -9.02 -15.06
N GLU A 230 13.95 -9.66 -15.73
CA GLU A 230 12.70 -9.05 -16.18
C GLU A 230 11.63 -9.12 -15.09
N VAL A 231 10.92 -8.02 -14.84
CA VAL A 231 9.79 -8.01 -13.90
C VAL A 231 8.60 -8.74 -14.50
N ILE A 232 8.19 -9.86 -13.91
CA ILE A 232 7.04 -10.66 -14.36
C ILE A 232 5.74 -10.10 -13.76
N GLU A 233 5.76 -9.88 -12.45
CA GLU A 233 4.54 -9.57 -11.68
C GLU A 233 4.90 -8.82 -10.41
N ILE A 234 4.04 -7.87 -10.03
CA ILE A 234 4.13 -7.13 -8.76
C ILE A 234 2.95 -7.56 -7.90
N ASN A 235 3.20 -8.41 -6.90
CA ASN A 235 2.23 -8.88 -5.93
C ASN A 235 2.19 -7.96 -4.72
N LEU A 236 1.24 -8.23 -3.79
CA LEU A 236 1.04 -7.39 -2.60
C LEU A 236 2.28 -7.32 -1.69
N ARG A 237 3.00 -8.44 -1.53
CA ARG A 237 4.18 -8.55 -0.66
C ARG A 237 5.50 -8.60 -1.43
N THR A 238 5.48 -9.17 -2.62
CA THR A 238 6.68 -9.53 -3.38
C THR A 238 6.54 -9.14 -4.84
N THR A 239 7.67 -8.95 -5.51
CA THR A 239 7.76 -8.81 -6.96
C THR A 239 8.55 -10.00 -7.50
N LEU A 240 8.06 -10.59 -8.58
CA LEU A 240 8.68 -11.72 -9.24
C LEU A 240 9.55 -11.23 -10.39
N ILE A 241 10.82 -11.65 -10.40
CA ILE A 241 11.81 -11.25 -11.40
C ILE A 241 12.35 -12.51 -12.07
N ARG A 242 12.23 -12.60 -13.40
CA ARG A 242 12.77 -13.69 -14.21
C ARG A 242 14.21 -13.39 -14.60
N THR A 243 15.14 -14.23 -14.20
CA THR A 243 16.55 -14.08 -14.57
C THR A 243 16.79 -14.47 -16.02
N SER A 244 17.98 -14.16 -16.55
CA SER A 244 18.40 -14.62 -17.87
C SER A 244 18.52 -16.15 -18.00
N ALA A 245 18.55 -16.88 -16.87
CA ALA A 245 18.54 -18.34 -16.83
C ALA A 245 17.11 -18.93 -16.70
N ASP A 246 16.08 -18.11 -16.89
CA ASP A 246 14.67 -18.46 -16.75
C ASP A 246 14.27 -18.98 -15.35
N THR A 247 15.00 -18.54 -14.31
CA THR A 247 14.65 -18.80 -12.91
C THR A 247 13.90 -17.60 -12.32
N ILE A 248 13.06 -17.84 -11.30
CA ILE A 248 12.27 -16.79 -10.65
C ILE A 248 12.95 -16.38 -9.32
N ILE A 249 13.34 -15.12 -9.24
CA ILE A 249 13.72 -14.45 -7.99
C ILE A 249 12.47 -13.82 -7.40
N THR A 250 12.14 -14.18 -6.16
CA THR A 250 11.06 -13.54 -5.40
C THR A 250 11.66 -12.48 -4.50
N MET A 251 11.38 -11.20 -4.77
CA MET A 251 11.92 -10.08 -4.00
C MET A 251 10.83 -9.40 -3.17
N PRO A 252 11.03 -9.18 -1.85
CA PRO A 252 10.13 -8.38 -1.05
C PRO A 252 10.02 -6.95 -1.58
N ASN A 253 8.81 -6.40 -1.66
CA ASN A 253 8.58 -5.06 -2.18
C ASN A 253 9.25 -3.97 -1.32
N ALA A 254 9.40 -4.20 -0.02
CA ALA A 254 10.15 -3.30 0.85
C ALA A 254 11.62 -3.15 0.40
N ASN A 255 12.24 -4.22 -0.12
CA ASN A 255 13.63 -4.15 -0.60
C ASN A 255 13.75 -3.32 -1.87
N LEU A 256 12.75 -3.39 -2.76
CA LEU A 256 12.70 -2.62 -4.01
C LEU A 256 12.60 -1.11 -3.80
N VAL A 257 11.92 -0.68 -2.74
CA VAL A 257 11.77 0.75 -2.41
C VAL A 257 12.96 1.27 -1.60
N ASN A 258 13.61 0.40 -0.82
CA ASN A 258 14.74 0.79 0.03
C ASN A 258 16.11 0.66 -0.66
N THR A 259 16.18 0.08 -1.86
CA THR A 259 17.43 -0.15 -2.60
C THR A 259 17.38 0.58 -3.94
N PRO A 260 18.48 1.20 -4.41
CA PRO A 260 18.53 1.74 -5.76
C PRO A 260 18.21 0.66 -6.81
N VAL A 261 17.28 0.98 -7.72
CA VAL A 261 16.87 0.11 -8.82
C VAL A 261 17.37 0.71 -10.13
N GLU A 262 18.23 -0.01 -10.85
CA GLU A 262 18.63 0.37 -12.19
C GLU A 262 17.65 -0.23 -13.20
N ASN A 263 16.92 0.61 -13.93
CA ASN A 263 15.95 0.15 -14.92
C ASN A 263 16.58 0.18 -16.32
N TRP A 264 16.96 -1.00 -16.81
CA TRP A 264 17.55 -1.18 -18.13
C TRP A 264 16.50 -1.07 -19.25
N GLY A 265 15.22 -1.28 -18.95
CA GLY A 265 14.10 -1.08 -19.88
C GLY A 265 13.88 0.38 -20.29
N LYS A 266 14.33 1.35 -19.47
CA LYS A 266 14.24 2.80 -19.75
C LYS A 266 15.50 3.40 -20.39
N ARG A 267 16.43 2.56 -20.88
CA ARG A 267 17.66 3.04 -21.55
C ARG A 267 17.34 3.81 -22.83
N ARG A 268 18.00 4.96 -23.01
CA ARG A 268 17.92 5.77 -24.24
C ARG A 268 18.99 5.40 -25.27
N TRP A 269 20.10 4.83 -24.82
CA TRP A 269 21.23 4.39 -25.62
C TRP A 269 22.01 3.34 -24.81
N ARG A 270 22.80 2.53 -25.48
CA ARG A 270 23.63 1.49 -24.85
C ARG A 270 25.10 1.88 -24.97
N ARG A 271 25.77 2.09 -23.84
CA ARG A 271 27.18 2.46 -23.82
C ARG A 271 28.03 1.20 -23.93
N TRP A 272 28.97 1.17 -24.87
CA TRP A 272 30.00 0.16 -24.92
C TRP A 272 31.36 0.80 -24.69
N GLN A 273 32.04 0.33 -23.64
CA GLN A 273 33.38 0.75 -23.29
C GLN A 273 34.27 -0.50 -23.28
N THR A 274 35.42 -0.41 -23.93
CA THR A 274 36.40 -1.49 -23.97
C THR A 274 37.80 -0.92 -24.08
N LYS A 275 38.80 -1.76 -23.83
CA LYS A 275 40.21 -1.42 -23.93
C LYS A 275 40.85 -2.42 -24.88
N PHE A 276 41.59 -1.93 -25.84
CA PHE A 276 42.42 -2.72 -26.73
C PHE A 276 43.87 -2.64 -26.30
N HIS A 277 44.59 -3.72 -26.52
CA HIS A 277 46.02 -3.82 -26.25
C HIS A 277 46.71 -4.03 -27.59
N LEU A 278 47.45 -3.02 -28.06
CA LEU A 278 48.26 -3.07 -29.26
C LEU A 278 49.70 -3.45 -28.90
N ASP A 279 50.47 -3.93 -29.88
CA ASP A 279 51.89 -4.18 -29.68
C ASP A 279 52.60 -2.92 -29.17
N ILE A 280 53.49 -3.08 -28.18
CA ILE A 280 54.22 -1.96 -27.58
C ILE A 280 55.18 -1.26 -28.56
N ASN A 281 55.56 -1.95 -29.64
CA ASN A 281 56.42 -1.41 -30.70
C ASN A 281 55.61 -0.95 -31.92
N ALA A 282 54.28 -0.93 -31.83
CA ALA A 282 53.46 -0.35 -32.87
C ALA A 282 53.88 1.11 -33.11
N ASP A 283 53.95 1.48 -34.37
CA ASP A 283 54.34 2.84 -34.77
C ASP A 283 53.31 3.87 -34.24
N GLY A 284 53.83 4.98 -33.69
CA GLY A 284 53.00 5.99 -33.04
C GLY A 284 52.03 6.68 -34.01
N ASP A 285 52.51 6.96 -35.24
CA ASP A 285 51.70 7.60 -36.27
C ASP A 285 50.62 6.63 -36.80
N ALA A 286 50.96 5.35 -36.94
CA ALA A 286 49.99 4.30 -37.26
C ALA A 286 48.89 4.20 -36.19
N VAL A 287 49.25 4.21 -34.90
CA VAL A 287 48.27 4.14 -33.80
C VAL A 287 47.38 5.38 -33.75
N ALA A 288 47.94 6.57 -33.99
CA ALA A 288 47.14 7.80 -34.10
C ALA A 288 46.13 7.69 -35.27
N SER A 289 46.59 7.22 -36.43
CA SER A 289 45.75 7.00 -37.62
C SER A 289 44.67 5.95 -37.37
N PHE A 290 44.97 4.91 -36.58
CA PHE A 290 43.99 3.92 -36.15
C PHE A 290 42.89 4.57 -35.32
N CYS A 291 43.25 5.35 -34.31
CA CYS A 291 42.29 6.05 -33.46
C CYS A 291 41.38 6.98 -34.27
N GLU A 292 41.95 7.72 -35.23
CA GLU A 292 41.20 8.61 -36.12
C GLU A 292 40.22 7.83 -37.02
N ARG A 293 40.68 6.79 -37.72
CA ARG A 293 39.82 5.94 -38.57
C ARG A 293 38.70 5.26 -37.79
N VAL A 294 38.96 4.86 -36.56
CA VAL A 294 37.93 4.29 -35.67
C VAL A 294 36.90 5.34 -35.29
N MET A 295 37.33 6.58 -35.01
CA MET A 295 36.41 7.68 -34.75
C MET A 295 35.56 8.03 -35.97
N ASP A 296 36.12 7.95 -37.18
CA ASP A 296 35.37 8.15 -38.41
C ASP A 296 34.35 7.02 -38.65
N ASP A 297 34.70 5.75 -38.42
CA ASP A 297 33.71 4.64 -38.49
C ASP A 297 32.59 4.81 -37.46
N ILE A 298 32.87 5.38 -36.28
CA ILE A 298 31.83 5.72 -35.30
C ILE A 298 30.91 6.81 -35.83
N LYS A 299 31.43 7.87 -36.46
CA LYS A 299 30.62 8.98 -36.99
C LYS A 299 29.81 8.58 -38.21
N GLU A 300 30.34 7.72 -39.06
CA GLU A 300 29.67 7.28 -40.29
C GLU A 300 28.61 6.20 -40.02
N ASN A 301 28.69 5.50 -38.89
CA ASN A 301 27.79 4.40 -38.59
C ASN A 301 26.40 4.90 -38.14
N PRO A 302 25.31 4.60 -38.87
CA PRO A 302 23.96 5.07 -38.52
C PRO A 302 23.39 4.46 -37.24
N LYS A 303 24.08 3.46 -36.64
CA LYS A 303 23.68 2.79 -35.40
C LYS A 303 24.42 3.31 -34.16
N THR A 304 25.23 4.35 -34.29
CA THR A 304 25.88 5.02 -33.16
C THR A 304 25.15 6.32 -32.82
N LEU A 305 25.36 6.83 -31.61
CA LEU A 305 24.85 8.11 -31.14
C LEU A 305 25.98 8.83 -30.37
N LYS A 306 25.81 10.13 -30.15
CA LYS A 306 26.71 10.95 -29.31
C LYS A 306 28.18 10.84 -29.74
N GLU A 307 28.44 11.09 -31.01
CA GLU A 307 29.77 11.08 -31.59
C GLU A 307 30.74 11.99 -30.81
N ASP A 308 30.30 13.18 -30.40
CA ASP A 308 31.10 14.13 -29.62
C ASP A 308 31.52 13.62 -28.23
N SER A 309 30.79 12.64 -27.68
CA SER A 309 31.11 12.00 -26.39
C SER A 309 31.77 10.63 -26.56
N SER A 310 31.91 10.16 -27.80
CA SER A 310 32.62 8.93 -28.14
C SER A 310 34.10 9.23 -28.31
N PHE A 311 34.96 8.28 -27.99
CA PHE A 311 36.40 8.46 -28.13
C PHE A 311 37.10 7.13 -28.39
N CYS A 312 38.20 7.20 -29.14
CA CYS A 312 39.20 6.15 -29.31
C CYS A 312 40.55 6.83 -29.11
N GLN A 313 41.22 6.58 -27.98
CA GLN A 313 42.45 7.27 -27.62
C GLN A 313 43.42 6.34 -26.87
N VAL A 314 44.72 6.56 -27.08
CA VAL A 314 45.75 5.90 -26.27
C VAL A 314 45.60 6.34 -24.82
N SER A 315 45.34 5.39 -23.92
CA SER A 315 45.12 5.65 -22.50
C SER A 315 46.39 5.47 -21.68
N MET A 316 47.19 4.45 -21.99
CA MET A 316 48.40 4.14 -21.22
C MET A 316 49.40 3.33 -22.06
N ILE A 317 50.70 3.56 -21.85
CA ILE A 317 51.75 2.61 -22.24
C ILE A 317 51.95 1.65 -21.06
N SER A 318 51.58 0.39 -21.24
CA SER A 318 51.75 -0.66 -20.22
C SER A 318 53.15 -1.28 -20.30
N ALA A 319 53.46 -2.25 -19.44
CA ALA A 319 54.75 -2.94 -19.48
C ALA A 319 54.96 -3.76 -20.77
N THR A 320 53.88 -4.16 -21.45
CA THR A 320 53.92 -5.09 -22.58
C THR A 320 53.03 -4.69 -23.77
N SER A 321 52.21 -3.65 -23.63
CA SER A 321 51.25 -3.23 -24.66
C SER A 321 51.05 -1.72 -24.66
N LEU A 322 50.58 -1.20 -25.78
CA LEU A 322 49.97 0.11 -25.86
C LEU A 322 48.45 -0.03 -25.66
N ASP A 323 47.92 0.55 -24.58
CA ASP A 323 46.50 0.46 -24.25
C ASP A 323 45.72 1.60 -24.94
N VAL A 324 44.68 1.23 -25.68
CA VAL A 324 43.77 2.16 -26.35
C VAL A 324 42.37 1.98 -25.76
N ASP A 325 41.83 3.06 -25.19
CA ASP A 325 40.47 3.06 -24.66
C ASP A 325 39.49 3.46 -25.76
N LEU A 326 38.45 2.66 -25.91
CA LEU A 326 37.33 2.91 -26.80
C LEU A 326 36.04 3.08 -25.99
N ASN A 327 35.32 4.17 -26.26
CA ASN A 327 34.00 4.45 -25.73
C ASN A 327 33.08 4.89 -26.86
N LEU A 328 31.94 4.22 -26.99
CA LEU A 328 30.89 4.63 -27.93
C LEU A 328 29.50 4.32 -27.38
N TYR A 329 28.49 4.97 -27.97
CA TYR A 329 27.09 4.78 -27.63
C TYR A 329 26.34 4.22 -28.83
N TRP A 330 25.66 3.09 -28.63
CA TRP A 330 24.79 2.48 -29.62
C TRP A 330 23.39 3.06 -29.56
N ASP A 331 22.84 3.37 -30.74
CA ASP A 331 21.41 3.63 -30.97
C ASP A 331 20.72 2.32 -31.43
N VAL A 332 20.60 1.38 -30.50
CA VAL A 332 19.99 0.07 -30.74
C VAL A 332 18.97 -0.26 -29.68
N SER A 333 17.89 -0.92 -30.11
CA SER A 333 16.72 -1.17 -29.27
C SER A 333 16.93 -2.31 -28.29
N GLY A 334 17.62 -3.38 -28.73
CA GLY A 334 17.72 -4.64 -28.01
C GLY A 334 19.15 -5.14 -27.82
N GLY A 335 19.33 -6.06 -26.86
CA GLY A 335 20.63 -6.68 -26.59
C GLY A 335 21.11 -7.60 -27.71
N VAL A 336 20.21 -8.17 -28.53
CA VAL A 336 20.58 -8.98 -29.69
C VAL A 336 21.18 -8.11 -30.79
N GLU A 337 20.52 -6.99 -31.12
CA GLU A 337 21.00 -6.00 -32.09
C GLU A 337 22.35 -5.42 -31.65
N GLU A 338 22.48 -5.06 -30.37
CA GLU A 338 23.75 -4.60 -29.79
C GLU A 338 24.89 -5.60 -30.00
N ARG A 339 24.65 -6.90 -29.74
CA ARG A 339 25.68 -7.94 -29.93
C ARG A 339 26.08 -8.08 -31.40
N GLN A 340 25.13 -7.99 -32.32
CA GLN A 340 25.40 -8.10 -33.74
C GLN A 340 26.21 -6.90 -34.26
N GLU A 341 25.79 -5.68 -33.94
CA GLU A 341 26.50 -4.47 -34.35
C GLU A 341 27.88 -4.36 -33.71
N ARG A 342 27.99 -4.74 -32.43
CA ARG A 342 29.29 -4.85 -31.76
C ARG A 342 30.21 -5.86 -32.44
N ALA A 343 29.71 -7.04 -32.85
CA ALA A 343 30.53 -8.02 -33.55
C ALA A 343 31.03 -7.50 -34.91
N LYS A 344 30.16 -6.86 -35.70
CA LYS A 344 30.55 -6.23 -36.96
C LYS A 344 31.60 -5.15 -36.76
N PHE A 345 31.43 -4.31 -35.74
CA PHE A 345 32.37 -3.24 -35.41
C PHE A 345 33.73 -3.80 -34.98
N ILE A 346 33.77 -4.82 -34.12
CA ILE A 346 35.03 -5.48 -33.72
C ILE A 346 35.80 -6.02 -34.94
N ILE A 347 35.10 -6.62 -35.90
CA ILE A 347 35.73 -7.10 -37.14
C ILE A 347 36.28 -5.93 -37.97
N ARG A 348 35.55 -4.81 -38.07
CA ARG A 348 36.04 -3.60 -38.74
C ARG A 348 37.29 -3.03 -38.06
N LEU A 349 37.30 -2.96 -36.72
CA LEU A 349 38.49 -2.54 -35.96
C LEU A 349 39.71 -3.40 -36.30
N LYS A 350 39.54 -4.72 -36.36
CA LYS A 350 40.60 -5.64 -36.75
C LYS A 350 41.14 -5.32 -38.16
N ASN A 351 40.26 -5.13 -39.14
CA ASN A 351 40.66 -4.81 -40.51
C ASN A 351 41.39 -3.45 -40.58
N ILE A 352 40.93 -2.44 -39.84
CA ILE A 352 41.60 -1.13 -39.76
C ILE A 352 43.02 -1.27 -39.19
N ALA A 353 43.21 -2.11 -38.17
CA ALA A 353 44.53 -2.40 -37.61
C ALA A 353 45.43 -3.12 -38.63
N GLU A 354 44.91 -4.12 -39.34
CA GLU A 354 45.65 -4.87 -40.36
C GLU A 354 46.08 -3.97 -41.53
N ASP A 355 45.22 -3.07 -42.00
CA ASP A 355 45.53 -2.10 -43.05
C ASP A 355 46.68 -1.15 -42.67
N LEU A 356 46.79 -0.82 -41.38
CA LEU A 356 47.81 0.07 -40.83
C LEU A 356 49.07 -0.67 -40.36
N GLY A 357 49.12 -2.00 -40.54
CA GLY A 357 50.24 -2.83 -40.08
C GLY A 357 50.37 -2.91 -38.56
N ILE A 358 49.28 -2.68 -37.83
CA ILE A 358 49.23 -2.73 -36.37
C ILE A 358 48.85 -4.14 -35.92
N GLU A 359 49.69 -4.73 -35.07
CA GLU A 359 49.40 -6.00 -34.43
C GLU A 359 48.76 -5.78 -33.06
N PHE A 360 47.77 -6.60 -32.73
CA PHE A 360 47.25 -6.68 -31.37
C PHE A 360 48.24 -7.45 -30.49
N TYR A 361 48.34 -7.06 -29.23
CA TYR A 361 49.23 -7.70 -28.26
C TYR A 361 48.94 -9.22 -28.13
N ASP A 362 49.96 -10.04 -28.37
CA ASP A 362 49.95 -11.49 -28.10
C ASP A 362 50.94 -11.84 -26.99
N GLY A 363 50.43 -12.22 -25.82
CA GLY A 363 51.25 -12.61 -24.67
C GLY A 363 52.11 -13.86 -24.86
N ARG A 364 51.90 -14.63 -25.94
CA ARG A 364 52.75 -15.80 -26.29
C ARG A 364 54.02 -15.38 -27.01
N VAL A 365 53.99 -14.24 -27.71
CA VAL A 365 55.16 -13.69 -28.38
C VAL A 365 55.96 -12.96 -27.32
N ARG A 366 56.83 -13.70 -26.60
CA ARG A 366 57.94 -13.05 -25.90
C ARG A 366 58.77 -12.41 -26.99
N GLN A 367 58.64 -11.09 -27.14
CA GLN A 367 59.53 -10.30 -27.97
C GLN A 367 60.96 -10.48 -27.42
N GLN A 368 61.69 -11.43 -27.99
CA GLN A 368 63.11 -11.60 -27.78
C GLN A 368 63.78 -10.40 -28.44
N ARG A 369 64.17 -9.43 -27.61
CA ARG A 369 65.16 -8.43 -28.01
C ARG A 369 66.56 -9.02 -27.95
#